data_AF-A0A8W7H4I9-F1
#
_entry.id   AF-A0A8W7H4I9-F1
#
_cell.length_a   1.000
_cell.length_b   1.000
_cell.length_c   1.000
_cell.angle_alpha   90.00
_cell.angle_beta   90.00
_cell.angle_gamma   90.00
#
_symmetry.space_group_name_H-M   'P 1'
#
loop_
_entity.id
_entity.type
_entity.pdbx_description
1 polymer ?
#
loop_
_entity_poly.entity_id
_entity_poly.type
_entity_poly.pdbx_seq_one_letter_code
_entity_poly.pdbx_strand_id
1 'polypeptide(L)'
;MNEYDSERRLAYLYPLIGALSFICCISTAVAWHHWQYVLDTCVETNCGCILNGLSTPTFFTGGHIAYCHWATYGLVLPIIFCFIFGIFHVFRVCCGRPRGHTSTATVRQRSGEVVVMTTKTDVTDDDDISPYYWIPVSVIGSVMALFTLVHAAMYLDGFLYSCKQYRNELIKYMQASGPLVAAIQGRLSCASVFDFMDYLHQDVSWDRRREGRINTSAALIIGIICSWTCIALWIWTVVIAAQRARASRRVRV
;
A
#
# COMPACT_ATOMS: atom_id res chain seq x y z
N MET A 1 5.72 15.37 -21.31
CA MET A 1 5.08 14.05 -21.15
C MET A 1 3.78 14.06 -21.94
N ASN A 2 3.63 13.14 -22.90
CA ASN A 2 2.43 13.05 -23.73
C ASN A 2 1.20 12.58 -22.90
N GLU A 3 -0.02 12.86 -23.34
CA GLU A 3 -1.25 12.43 -22.65
C GLU A 3 -1.30 10.93 -22.50
N TYR A 4 -1.11 10.23 -23.62
CA TYR A 4 -1.14 8.79 -23.70
C TYR A 4 -0.15 8.12 -22.74
N ASP A 5 1.07 8.67 -22.61
CA ASP A 5 2.06 8.14 -21.67
C ASP A 5 1.63 8.32 -20.21
N SER A 6 0.92 9.40 -19.90
CA SER A 6 0.43 9.68 -18.55
C SER A 6 -0.71 8.74 -18.20
N GLU A 7 -1.67 8.56 -19.10
CA GLU A 7 -2.78 7.61 -18.93
C GLU A 7 -2.28 6.18 -18.84
N ARG A 8 -1.32 5.77 -19.69
CA ARG A 8 -0.70 4.45 -19.63
C ARG A 8 -0.01 4.20 -18.29
N ARG A 9 0.75 5.17 -17.77
CA ARG A 9 1.38 5.06 -16.45
C ARG A 9 0.34 4.94 -15.35
N LEU A 10 -0.70 5.78 -15.36
CA LEU A 10 -1.77 5.72 -14.36
C LEU A 10 -2.58 4.41 -14.43
N ALA A 11 -2.78 3.86 -15.63
CA ALA A 11 -3.42 2.56 -15.83
C ALA A 11 -2.63 1.40 -15.20
N TYR A 12 -1.30 1.51 -15.05
CA TYR A 12 -0.51 0.54 -14.30
C TYR A 12 -0.41 0.88 -12.80
N LEU A 13 -0.26 2.16 -12.46
CA LEU A 13 -0.05 2.60 -11.07
C LEU A 13 -1.26 2.31 -10.19
N TYR A 14 -2.49 2.62 -10.62
CA TYR A 14 -3.67 2.41 -9.78
C TYR A 14 -3.93 0.93 -9.46
N PRO A 15 -3.93 -0.01 -10.44
CA PRO A 15 -4.05 -1.44 -10.12
C PRO A 15 -2.91 -1.96 -9.24
N LEU A 16 -1.67 -1.49 -9.46
CA LEU A 16 -0.53 -1.90 -8.64
C LEU A 16 -0.68 -1.43 -7.19
N ILE A 17 -1.07 -0.17 -6.97
CA ILE A 17 -1.37 0.35 -5.63
C ILE A 17 -2.51 -0.46 -5.00
N GLY A 18 -3.59 -0.71 -5.74
CA GLY A 18 -4.73 -1.49 -5.26
C GLY A 18 -4.34 -2.90 -4.83
N ALA A 19 -3.52 -3.60 -5.63
CA ALA A 19 -3.03 -4.93 -5.32
C ALA A 19 -2.11 -4.94 -4.08
N LEU A 20 -1.17 -4.00 -3.98
CA LEU A 20 -0.29 -3.88 -2.82
C LEU A 20 -1.07 -3.54 -1.54
N SER A 21 -2.04 -2.63 -1.63
CA SER A 21 -2.93 -2.31 -0.52
C SER A 21 -3.74 -3.53 -0.08
N PHE A 22 -4.26 -4.31 -1.02
CA PHE A 22 -4.98 -5.55 -0.71
C PHE A 22 -4.07 -6.58 -0.03
N ILE A 23 -2.84 -6.80 -0.54
CA ILE A 23 -1.84 -7.68 0.10
C ILE A 23 -1.53 -7.20 1.52
N CYS A 24 -1.41 -5.89 1.74
CA CYS A 24 -1.21 -5.33 3.08
C CYS A 24 -2.39 -5.62 4.03
N CYS A 25 -3.63 -5.46 3.56
CA CYS A 25 -4.83 -5.80 4.33
C CYS A 25 -4.84 -7.28 4.74
N ILE A 26 -4.64 -8.18 3.78
CA ILE A 26 -4.70 -9.63 4.02
C ILE A 26 -3.57 -10.10 4.93
N SER A 27 -2.33 -9.67 4.68
CA SER A 27 -1.18 -10.06 5.51
C SER A 27 -1.35 -9.62 6.96
N THR A 28 -1.87 -8.40 7.18
CA THR A 28 -2.17 -7.89 8.52
C THR A 28 -3.35 -8.64 9.16
N ALA A 29 -4.41 -8.93 8.39
CA ALA A 29 -5.57 -9.68 8.87
C ALA A 29 -5.18 -11.10 9.34
N VAL A 30 -4.32 -11.79 8.58
CA VAL A 30 -3.83 -13.13 8.94
C VAL A 30 -3.08 -13.10 10.27
N ALA A 31 -2.14 -12.15 10.43
CA ALA A 31 -1.41 -12.00 11.69
C ALA A 31 -2.35 -11.65 12.86
N TRP A 32 -3.26 -10.71 12.66
CA TRP A 32 -4.19 -10.32 13.71
C TRP A 32 -5.14 -11.47 14.10
N HIS A 33 -5.83 -12.10 13.15
CA HIS A 33 -6.79 -13.15 13.46
C HIS A 33 -6.16 -14.39 14.09
N HIS A 34 -4.90 -14.71 13.74
CA HIS A 34 -4.17 -15.80 14.38
C HIS A 34 -3.92 -15.53 15.87
N TRP A 35 -3.65 -14.28 16.23
CA TRP A 35 -3.24 -13.90 17.58
C TRP A 35 -4.36 -13.31 18.45
N GLN A 36 -5.50 -12.93 17.86
CA GLN A 36 -6.51 -12.10 18.53
C GLN A 36 -7.05 -12.71 19.83
N TYR A 37 -7.28 -14.01 19.88
CA TYR A 37 -7.85 -14.65 21.07
C TYR A 37 -6.79 -14.97 22.13
N VAL A 38 -5.56 -15.25 21.69
CA VAL A 38 -4.43 -15.55 22.59
C VAL A 38 -3.95 -14.27 23.28
N LEU A 39 -3.95 -13.14 22.57
CA LEU A 39 -3.47 -11.87 23.12
C LEU A 39 -4.54 -11.08 23.90
N ASP A 40 -5.80 -11.48 23.81
CA ASP A 40 -6.93 -10.85 24.51
C ASP A 40 -7.08 -11.36 25.95
N THR A 41 -6.11 -11.00 26.80
CA THR A 41 -6.01 -11.39 28.22
C THR A 41 -6.28 -10.24 29.19
N CYS A 42 -6.63 -9.08 28.66
CA CYS A 42 -7.06 -7.88 29.37
C CYS A 42 -8.44 -8.04 30.02
N VAL A 43 -8.66 -7.33 31.13
CA VAL A 43 -9.88 -7.43 31.96
C VAL A 43 -10.97 -6.47 31.50
N GLU A 44 -10.62 -5.25 31.05
CA GLU A 44 -11.59 -4.16 30.84
C GLU A 44 -11.75 -3.67 29.39
N THR A 45 -10.82 -4.01 28.50
CA THR A 45 -10.85 -3.54 27.09
C THR A 45 -10.51 -4.70 26.16
N ASN A 46 -10.94 -4.65 24.90
CA ASN A 46 -10.53 -5.66 23.91
C ASN A 46 -9.09 -5.37 23.46
N CYS A 47 -8.15 -6.24 23.83
CA CYS A 47 -6.72 -6.08 23.55
C CYS A 47 -6.13 -7.18 22.66
N GLY A 48 -6.94 -7.83 21.85
CA GLY A 48 -6.48 -8.85 20.89
C GLY A 48 -5.62 -8.34 19.72
N CYS A 49 -5.06 -7.12 19.75
CA CYS A 49 -4.22 -6.65 18.66
C CYS A 49 -2.75 -7.05 18.85
N ILE A 50 -2.12 -7.63 17.82
CA ILE A 50 -0.68 -7.92 17.86
C ILE A 50 0.19 -6.65 17.83
N LEU A 51 -0.34 -5.54 17.29
CA LEU A 51 0.34 -4.25 17.28
C LEU A 51 0.14 -3.52 18.60
N ASN A 52 1.16 -2.77 19.03
CA ASN A 52 1.18 -2.10 20.33
C ASN A 52 0.94 -3.04 21.53
N GLY A 53 1.42 -4.28 21.43
CA GLY A 53 1.40 -5.26 22.52
C GLY A 53 2.26 -4.81 23.70
N LEU A 54 1.88 -5.23 24.91
CA LEU A 54 2.45 -4.77 26.17
C LEU A 54 2.96 -5.95 26.99
N SER A 55 4.17 -5.81 27.53
CA SER A 55 4.74 -6.76 28.47
C SER A 55 4.40 -6.32 29.89
N THR A 56 3.53 -7.06 30.58
CA THR A 56 3.18 -6.81 32.00
C THR A 56 4.12 -7.61 32.90
N PRO A 57 4.18 -7.37 34.23
CA PRO A 57 5.08 -8.12 35.11
C PRO A 57 4.93 -9.65 35.05
N THR A 58 3.74 -10.14 34.71
CA THR A 58 3.38 -11.57 34.79
C THR A 58 3.07 -12.22 33.44
N PHE A 59 2.62 -11.44 32.45
CA PHE A 59 2.26 -11.96 31.12
C PHE A 59 2.38 -10.88 30.03
N PHE A 60 2.36 -11.31 28.78
CA PHE A 60 2.26 -10.41 27.63
C PHE A 60 0.81 -10.30 27.14
N THR A 61 0.36 -9.08 26.88
CA THR A 61 -0.98 -8.77 26.35
C THR A 61 -0.85 -8.14 24.98
N GLY A 62 -1.87 -8.27 24.14
CA GLY A 62 -1.94 -7.47 22.93
C GLY A 62 -2.25 -5.99 23.23
N GLY A 63 -2.24 -5.20 22.17
CA GLY A 63 -2.63 -3.80 22.19
C GLY A 63 -4.12 -3.62 21.92
N HIS A 64 -4.60 -2.38 22.02
CA HIS A 64 -6.00 -2.06 21.78
C HIS A 64 -6.46 -2.47 20.37
N ILE A 65 -7.63 -3.09 20.26
CA ILE A 65 -8.17 -3.67 19.01
C ILE A 65 -8.23 -2.67 17.84
N ALA A 66 -8.43 -1.38 18.15
CA ALA A 66 -8.50 -0.30 17.15
C ALA A 66 -7.23 -0.20 16.29
N TYR A 67 -6.04 -0.50 16.81
CA TYR A 67 -4.81 -0.46 16.04
C TYR A 67 -4.82 -1.52 14.92
N CYS A 68 -5.30 -2.72 15.20
CA CYS A 68 -5.36 -3.79 14.20
C CYS A 68 -6.53 -3.59 13.23
N HIS A 69 -7.66 -3.03 13.67
CA HIS A 69 -8.69 -2.56 12.76
C HIS A 69 -8.14 -1.51 11.78
N TRP A 70 -7.40 -0.52 12.27
CA TRP A 70 -6.78 0.50 11.43
C TRP A 70 -5.75 -0.10 10.47
N ALA A 71 -4.86 -0.96 10.96
CA ALA A 71 -3.83 -1.58 10.13
C ALA A 71 -4.45 -2.49 9.04
N THR A 72 -5.55 -3.19 9.37
CA THR A 72 -6.20 -4.15 8.46
C THR A 72 -7.16 -3.48 7.47
N TYR A 73 -8.01 -2.57 7.94
CA TYR A 73 -9.07 -1.97 7.14
C TYR A 73 -8.75 -0.55 6.66
N GLY A 74 -7.69 0.09 7.17
CA GLY A 74 -7.33 1.46 6.81
C GLY A 74 -7.15 1.64 5.29
N LEU A 75 -6.54 0.66 4.61
CA LEU A 75 -6.28 0.76 3.17
C LEU A 75 -7.50 0.43 2.27
N VAL A 76 -8.66 0.10 2.83
CA VAL A 76 -9.90 -0.15 2.04
C VAL A 76 -10.29 1.08 1.22
N LEU A 77 -10.20 2.28 1.81
CA LEU A 77 -10.53 3.52 1.09
C LEU A 77 -9.59 3.76 -0.12
N PRO A 78 -8.24 3.68 0.02
CA PRO A 78 -7.33 3.67 -1.11
C PRO A 78 -7.65 2.61 -2.18
N ILE A 79 -8.05 1.40 -1.80
CA ILE A 79 -8.42 0.32 -2.74
C ILE A 79 -9.62 0.74 -3.60
N ILE A 80 -10.66 1.30 -2.99
CA ILE A 80 -11.86 1.77 -3.71
C ILE A 80 -11.48 2.83 -4.75
N PHE A 81 -10.68 3.82 -4.37
CA PHE A 81 -10.22 4.85 -5.31
C PHE A 81 -9.33 4.28 -6.42
N CYS A 82 -8.44 3.34 -6.10
CA CYS A 82 -7.62 2.66 -7.10
C CYS A 82 -8.47 1.87 -8.10
N PHE A 83 -9.55 1.25 -7.65
CA PHE A 83 -10.48 0.53 -8.53
C PHE A 83 -11.20 1.49 -9.49
N ILE A 84 -11.76 2.58 -8.97
CA ILE A 84 -12.48 3.59 -9.77
C ILE A 84 -11.55 4.24 -10.80
N PHE A 85 -10.41 4.78 -10.38
CA PHE A 85 -9.46 5.43 -11.28
C PHE A 85 -8.74 4.42 -12.19
N GLY A 86 -8.46 3.22 -11.68
CA GLY A 86 -7.85 2.14 -12.44
C GLY A 86 -8.71 1.73 -13.62
N ILE A 87 -10.01 1.44 -13.41
CA ILE A 87 -10.94 1.11 -14.50
C ILE A 87 -11.01 2.24 -15.51
N PHE A 88 -11.12 3.49 -15.04
CA PHE A 88 -11.19 4.66 -15.92
C PHE A 88 -9.96 4.75 -16.85
N HIS A 89 -8.75 4.68 -16.29
CA HIS A 89 -7.53 4.79 -17.09
C HIS A 89 -7.26 3.55 -17.96
N VAL A 90 -7.55 2.35 -17.47
CA VAL A 90 -7.41 1.10 -18.25
C VAL A 90 -8.38 1.11 -19.43
N PHE A 91 -9.64 1.47 -19.20
CA PHE A 91 -10.64 1.57 -20.28
C PHE A 91 -10.20 2.56 -21.36
N ARG A 92 -9.70 3.73 -20.98
CA ARG A 92 -9.21 4.72 -21.95
C ARG A 92 -8.01 4.25 -22.75
N VAL A 93 -7.06 3.56 -22.12
CA VAL A 93 -5.86 3.04 -22.80
C VAL A 93 -6.19 1.87 -23.73
N CYS A 94 -7.10 0.97 -23.32
CA CYS A 94 -7.44 -0.24 -24.07
C CYS A 94 -8.51 -0.02 -25.14
N CYS A 95 -9.52 0.82 -24.86
CA CYS A 95 -10.72 0.97 -25.69
C CYS A 95 -10.92 2.40 -26.22
N GLY A 96 -10.27 3.41 -25.63
CA GLY A 96 -10.65 4.82 -25.78
C GLY A 96 -9.81 5.66 -26.74
N ARG A 97 -8.87 5.10 -27.50
CA ARG A 97 -8.21 5.85 -28.59
C ARG A 97 -8.09 4.99 -29.85
N PRO A 98 -8.71 5.39 -30.99
CA PRO A 98 -8.27 4.90 -32.28
C PRO A 98 -6.80 5.29 -32.42
N ARG A 99 -5.89 4.31 -32.56
CA ARG A 99 -4.50 4.59 -32.89
C ARG A 99 -4.48 5.49 -34.12
N GLY A 100 -3.93 6.71 -33.99
CA GLY A 100 -3.89 7.70 -35.07
C GLY A 100 -3.48 7.03 -36.37
N HIS A 101 -4.40 6.98 -37.32
CA HIS A 101 -4.14 6.34 -38.61
C HIS A 101 -3.24 7.29 -39.39
N THR A 102 -1.97 6.92 -39.54
CA THR A 102 -1.11 7.63 -40.49
C THR A 102 -1.55 7.20 -41.88
N SER A 103 -2.17 8.11 -42.64
CA SER A 103 -2.58 7.83 -44.01
C SER A 103 -1.60 8.52 -44.94
N THR A 104 -0.96 7.75 -45.80
CA THR A 104 -0.10 8.27 -46.87
C THR A 104 -0.88 8.28 -48.16
N ALA A 105 -1.20 9.48 -48.65
CA ALA A 105 -1.80 9.67 -49.96
C ALA A 105 -0.73 10.19 -50.93
N THR A 106 -0.54 9.50 -52.05
CA THR A 106 0.34 9.95 -53.13
C THR A 106 -0.46 10.75 -54.14
N VAL A 107 -0.22 12.05 -54.25
CA VAL A 107 -0.85 12.91 -55.25
C VAL A 107 0.12 13.11 -56.40
N ARG A 108 -0.25 12.63 -57.60
CA ARG A 108 0.54 12.84 -58.82
C ARG A 108 0.09 14.13 -59.49
N GLN A 109 0.97 15.12 -59.54
CA GLN A 109 0.67 16.37 -60.24
C GLN A 109 0.75 16.18 -61.76
N ARG A 110 0.05 17.06 -62.50
CA ARG A 110 0.03 17.08 -63.97
C ARG A 110 1.41 17.31 -64.60
N SER A 111 2.38 17.83 -63.82
CA SER A 111 3.79 18.01 -64.19
C SER A 111 4.61 16.70 -64.16
N GLY A 112 4.05 15.59 -63.68
CA GLY A 112 4.75 14.31 -63.54
C GLY A 112 5.43 14.10 -62.18
N GLU A 113 5.45 15.12 -61.32
CA GLU A 113 6.02 15.05 -59.98
C GLU A 113 5.04 14.36 -59.01
N VAL A 114 5.56 13.40 -58.22
CA VAL A 114 4.78 12.65 -57.24
C VAL A 114 5.07 13.21 -55.85
N VAL A 115 4.08 13.87 -55.26
CA VAL A 115 4.19 14.39 -53.90
C VAL A 115 3.51 13.39 -52.95
N VAL A 116 4.29 12.82 -52.04
CA VAL A 116 3.77 11.94 -50.98
C VAL A 116 3.28 12.82 -49.85
N MET A 117 1.97 12.97 -49.71
CA MET A 117 1.35 13.65 -48.58
C MET A 117 1.12 12.64 -47.46
N THR A 118 1.94 12.72 -46.43
CA THR A 118 1.72 11.98 -45.17
C THR A 118 0.76 12.82 -44.33
N THR A 119 -0.55 12.54 -44.41
CA THR A 119 -1.51 13.15 -43.49
C THR A 119 -1.49 12.34 -42.20
N LYS A 120 -0.81 12.90 -41.20
CA LYS A 120 -0.99 12.45 -39.83
C LYS A 120 -2.25 13.14 -39.32
N THR A 121 -3.36 12.43 -39.32
CA THR A 121 -4.52 12.87 -38.54
C THR A 121 -4.12 12.71 -37.08
N ASP A 122 -3.55 13.77 -36.50
CA ASP A 122 -3.60 13.91 -35.05
C ASP A 122 -5.08 13.95 -34.72
N VAL A 123 -5.59 12.83 -34.20
CA VAL A 123 -6.98 12.72 -33.77
C VAL A 123 -7.18 13.83 -32.75
N THR A 124 -8.02 14.76 -33.18
CA THR A 124 -8.29 16.09 -32.69
C THR A 124 -8.77 16.10 -31.23
N ASP A 125 -8.40 17.16 -30.53
CA ASP A 125 -8.83 17.77 -29.25
C ASP A 125 -10.13 17.31 -28.54
N ASP A 126 -11.03 16.54 -29.15
CA ASP A 126 -12.32 16.10 -28.58
C ASP A 126 -12.19 14.91 -27.62
N ASP A 127 -11.12 14.12 -27.71
CA ASP A 127 -10.89 12.93 -26.88
C ASP A 127 -9.91 13.18 -25.70
N ASP A 128 -9.39 14.40 -25.59
CA ASP A 128 -8.44 14.77 -24.54
C ASP A 128 -9.16 15.07 -23.21
N ILE A 129 -8.58 14.57 -22.12
CA ILE A 129 -9.18 14.72 -20.79
C ILE A 129 -9.26 16.20 -20.43
N SER A 130 -10.48 16.66 -20.12
CA SER A 130 -10.74 18.01 -19.65
C SER A 130 -9.74 18.41 -18.55
N PRO A 131 -9.06 19.56 -18.68
CA PRO A 131 -8.11 20.06 -17.68
C PRO A 131 -8.68 20.15 -16.25
N TYR A 132 -10.01 20.23 -16.11
CA TYR A 132 -10.71 20.22 -14.83
C TYR A 132 -10.75 18.86 -14.13
N TYR A 133 -10.35 17.77 -14.79
CA TYR A 133 -10.19 16.44 -14.19
C TYR A 133 -8.86 16.32 -13.42
N TRP A 134 -7.76 16.84 -13.99
CA TRP A 134 -6.42 16.65 -13.43
C TRP A 134 -6.21 17.34 -12.08
N ILE A 135 -6.90 18.45 -11.83
CA ILE A 135 -6.80 19.19 -10.57
C ILE A 135 -7.43 18.40 -9.42
N PRO A 136 -8.71 17.99 -9.45
CA PRO A 136 -9.31 17.13 -8.43
C PRO A 136 -8.54 15.83 -8.22
N VAL A 137 -8.08 15.16 -9.29
CA VAL A 137 -7.31 13.92 -9.17
C VAL A 137 -6.00 14.14 -8.42
N SER A 138 -5.29 15.24 -8.69
CA SER A 138 -4.08 15.59 -7.94
C SER A 138 -4.38 15.85 -6.46
N VAL A 139 -5.50 16.47 -6.13
CA VAL A 139 -5.91 16.73 -4.75
C VAL A 139 -6.27 15.42 -4.04
N ILE A 140 -7.11 14.58 -4.65
CA ILE A 140 -7.49 13.27 -4.11
C ILE A 140 -6.24 12.40 -3.92
N GLY A 141 -5.36 12.34 -4.92
CA GLY A 141 -4.10 11.60 -4.81
C GLY A 141 -3.22 12.10 -3.66
N SER A 142 -3.18 13.42 -3.40
CA SER A 142 -2.42 13.99 -2.29
C SER A 142 -3.00 13.58 -0.93
N VAL A 143 -4.33 13.60 -0.80
CA VAL A 143 -5.03 13.12 0.40
C VAL A 143 -4.76 11.63 0.61
N MET A 144 -4.81 10.81 -0.45
CA MET A 144 -4.51 9.38 -0.36
C MET A 144 -3.06 9.10 0.00
N ALA A 145 -2.11 9.89 -0.51
CA ALA A 145 -0.70 9.80 -0.13
C ALA A 145 -0.50 10.09 1.37
N LEU A 146 -1.12 11.15 1.89
CA LEU A 146 -1.07 11.47 3.32
C LEU A 146 -1.76 10.42 4.19
N PHE A 147 -2.93 9.95 3.76
CA PHE A 147 -3.67 8.91 4.45
C PHE A 147 -2.86 7.61 4.54
N THR A 148 -2.27 7.17 3.43
CA THR A 148 -1.41 5.97 3.40
C THR A 148 -0.11 6.16 4.17
N LEU A 149 0.42 7.39 4.25
CA LEU A 149 1.56 7.72 5.11
C LEU A 149 1.23 7.55 6.58
N VAL A 150 0.10 8.07 7.04
CA VAL A 150 -0.35 7.90 8.43
C VAL A 150 -0.59 6.42 8.74
N HIS A 151 -1.22 5.67 7.81
CA HIS A 151 -1.38 4.23 7.94
C HIS A 151 -0.04 3.49 8.11
N ALA A 152 0.92 3.71 7.21
CA ALA A 152 2.21 3.03 7.26
C ALA A 152 3.02 3.43 8.51
N ALA A 153 2.96 4.70 8.93
CA ALA A 153 3.65 5.18 10.13
C ALA A 153 3.09 4.53 11.39
N MET A 154 1.76 4.50 11.57
CA MET A 154 1.12 3.86 12.71
C MET A 154 1.35 2.34 12.72
N TYR A 155 1.35 1.71 11.54
CA TYR A 155 1.64 0.28 11.44
C TYR A 155 3.10 -0.02 11.83
N LEU A 156 4.06 0.72 11.28
CA LEU A 156 5.47 0.53 11.60
C LEU A 156 5.75 0.79 13.08
N ASP A 157 5.19 1.85 13.65
CA ASP A 157 5.32 2.17 15.07
C ASP A 157 4.77 1.02 15.94
N GLY A 158 3.56 0.55 15.64
CA GLY A 158 2.95 -0.57 16.36
C GLY A 158 3.74 -1.87 16.26
N PHE A 159 4.35 -2.15 15.10
CA PHE A 159 5.24 -3.30 14.90
C PHE A 159 6.52 -3.19 15.74
N LEU A 160 7.18 -2.03 15.73
CA LEU A 160 8.42 -1.80 16.49
C LEU A 160 8.15 -1.78 18.00
N TYR A 161 7.03 -1.22 18.42
CA TYR A 161 6.61 -1.19 19.82
C TYR A 161 6.39 -2.61 20.35
N SER A 162 5.56 -3.42 19.66
CA SER A 162 5.33 -4.82 20.02
C SER A 162 6.63 -5.62 20.06
N CYS A 163 7.51 -5.44 19.06
CA CYS A 163 8.81 -6.08 19.04
C CYS A 163 9.64 -5.74 20.29
N LYS A 164 9.71 -4.45 20.66
CA LYS A 164 10.45 -4.01 21.86
C LYS A 164 9.86 -4.62 23.13
N GLN A 165 8.53 -4.66 23.25
CA GLN A 165 7.87 -5.22 24.43
C GLN A 165 8.04 -6.73 24.51
N TYR A 166 7.95 -7.44 23.38
CA TYR A 166 8.14 -8.88 23.36
C TYR A 166 9.59 -9.29 23.64
N ARG A 167 10.59 -8.46 23.30
CA ARG A 167 11.98 -8.67 23.77
C ARG A 167 12.07 -8.68 25.30
N ASN A 168 11.33 -7.80 25.96
CA ASN A 168 11.27 -7.78 27.43
C ASN A 168 10.60 -9.04 27.98
N GLU A 169 9.60 -9.56 27.27
CA GLU A 169 8.96 -10.82 27.63
C GLU A 169 9.87 -12.03 27.45
N LEU A 170 10.63 -12.09 26.35
CA LEU A 170 11.61 -13.15 26.11
C LEU A 170 12.68 -13.23 27.21
N ILE A 171 13.11 -12.08 27.74
CA ILE A 171 14.05 -12.04 28.87
C ILE A 171 13.46 -12.75 30.10
N LYS A 172 12.15 -12.58 30.35
CA LYS A 172 11.47 -13.27 31.45
C LYS A 172 11.34 -14.76 31.20
N TYR A 173 10.91 -15.15 30.00
CA TYR A 173 10.76 -16.57 29.65
C TYR A 173 12.08 -17.33 29.72
N MET A 174 13.18 -16.71 29.27
CA MET A 174 14.50 -17.34 29.28
C MET A 174 15.24 -17.17 30.61
N GLN A 175 14.66 -16.46 31.60
CA GLN A 175 15.34 -16.04 32.82
C GLN A 175 16.72 -15.43 32.54
N ALA A 176 16.80 -14.65 31.45
CA ALA A 176 18.06 -14.16 30.93
C ALA A 176 18.69 -13.14 31.88
N SER A 177 19.99 -13.27 32.13
CA SER A 177 20.76 -12.36 32.97
C SER A 177 22.10 -11.99 32.33
N GLY A 178 22.68 -10.87 32.76
CA GLY A 178 24.00 -10.42 32.31
C GLY A 178 24.09 -10.20 30.78
N PRO A 179 25.15 -10.70 30.11
CA PRO A 179 25.36 -10.49 28.67
C PRO A 179 24.21 -11.00 27.77
N LEU A 180 23.43 -11.98 28.23
CA LEU A 180 22.31 -12.52 27.47
C LEU A 180 21.19 -11.47 27.28
N VAL A 181 20.96 -10.62 28.28
CA VAL A 181 20.00 -9.51 28.18
C VAL A 181 20.44 -8.53 27.09
N ALA A 182 21.72 -8.17 27.07
CA ALA A 182 22.28 -7.26 26.06
C ALA A 182 22.19 -7.86 24.65
N ALA A 183 22.37 -9.19 24.51
CA ALA A 183 22.19 -9.87 23.23
C ALA A 183 20.73 -9.82 22.75
N ILE A 184 19.76 -10.13 23.62
CA ILE A 184 18.32 -10.11 23.28
C ILE A 184 17.87 -8.69 22.94
N GLN A 185 18.25 -7.69 23.74
CA GLN A 185 17.82 -6.31 23.53
C GLN A 185 18.51 -5.64 22.34
N GLY A 186 19.80 -5.92 22.13
CA GLY A 186 20.65 -5.17 21.20
C GLY A 186 20.91 -5.85 19.85
N ARG A 187 20.78 -7.18 19.74
CA ARG A 187 21.16 -7.93 18.52
C ARG A 187 20.01 -8.68 17.85
N LEU A 188 18.96 -9.00 18.58
CA LEU A 188 17.87 -9.81 18.04
C LEU A 188 17.00 -8.99 17.09
N SER A 189 16.89 -9.36 15.81
CA SER A 189 16.03 -8.64 14.86
C SER A 189 14.55 -8.76 15.24
N CYS A 190 13.72 -7.77 14.89
CA CYS A 190 12.28 -7.88 15.15
C CYS A 190 11.63 -9.07 14.43
N ALA A 191 12.15 -9.45 13.25
CA ALA A 191 11.71 -10.66 12.58
C ALA A 191 11.91 -11.90 13.46
N SER A 192 13.10 -12.03 14.04
CA SER A 192 13.42 -13.12 14.98
C SER A 192 12.58 -13.05 16.26
N VAL A 193 12.27 -11.86 16.78
CA VAL A 193 11.41 -11.70 17.96
C VAL A 193 10.02 -12.29 17.72
N PHE A 194 9.41 -11.98 16.57
CA PHE A 194 8.10 -12.52 16.20
C PHE A 194 8.15 -14.01 15.86
N ASP A 195 9.27 -14.51 15.32
CA ASP A 195 9.48 -15.95 15.16
C ASP A 195 9.53 -16.65 16.53
N PHE A 196 10.28 -16.13 17.51
CA PHE A 196 10.22 -16.67 18.87
C PHE A 196 8.82 -16.59 19.47
N MET A 197 8.06 -15.54 19.16
CA MET A 197 6.66 -15.44 19.59
C MET A 197 5.81 -16.60 19.03
N ASP A 198 5.96 -16.91 17.74
CA ASP A 198 5.27 -18.04 17.10
C ASP A 198 5.57 -19.39 17.79
N TYR A 199 6.77 -19.59 18.34
CA TYR A 199 7.15 -20.87 18.97
C TYR A 199 7.03 -20.93 20.50
N LEU A 200 7.29 -19.83 21.21
CA LEU A 200 7.42 -19.79 22.67
C LEU A 200 6.18 -19.26 23.38
N HIS A 201 5.37 -18.41 22.73
CA HIS A 201 4.21 -17.85 23.39
C HIS A 201 3.19 -18.93 23.71
N GLN A 202 2.72 -18.96 24.95
CA GLN A 202 1.77 -19.96 25.42
C GLN A 202 0.34 -19.54 25.13
N ASP A 203 -0.51 -20.51 24.84
CA ASP A 203 -1.93 -20.29 24.67
C ASP A 203 -2.59 -20.13 26.05
N VAL A 204 -3.59 -19.26 26.14
CA VAL A 204 -4.22 -18.89 27.43
C VAL A 204 -5.12 -20.00 27.95
N SER A 205 -5.90 -20.61 27.06
CA SER A 205 -6.84 -21.69 27.39
C SER A 205 -7.16 -22.53 26.16
N TRP A 206 -7.74 -23.73 26.36
CA TRP A 206 -8.13 -24.62 25.26
C TRP A 206 -9.10 -23.98 24.27
N ASP A 207 -10.05 -23.18 24.79
CA ASP A 207 -11.07 -22.50 23.98
C ASP A 207 -10.54 -21.22 23.29
N ARG A 208 -9.38 -20.71 23.74
CA ARG A 208 -8.72 -19.50 23.19
C ARG A 208 -7.32 -19.83 22.66
N ARG A 209 -7.17 -20.99 22.04
CA ARG A 209 -5.92 -21.43 21.42
C ARG A 209 -5.81 -20.94 19.98
N ARG A 210 -4.58 -20.81 19.52
CA ARG A 210 -4.28 -20.61 18.10
C ARG A 210 -4.33 -21.93 17.35
N GLU A 211 -4.78 -21.87 16.09
CA GLU A 211 -4.76 -23.03 15.21
C GLU A 211 -3.45 -23.06 14.42
N GLY A 212 -2.59 -24.02 14.75
CA GLY A 212 -1.30 -24.21 14.08
C GLY A 212 -0.29 -23.11 14.37
N ARG A 213 0.70 -22.97 13.48
CA ARG A 213 1.73 -21.93 13.53
C ARG A 213 1.76 -21.21 12.19
N ILE A 214 1.93 -19.91 12.24
CA ILE A 214 2.17 -19.07 11.05
C ILE A 214 3.57 -18.46 11.13
N ASN A 215 4.01 -17.82 10.05
CA ASN A 215 5.16 -16.92 10.10
C ASN A 215 4.63 -15.50 10.28
N THR A 216 4.46 -15.10 11.54
CA THR A 216 3.93 -13.79 11.90
C THR A 216 4.84 -12.67 11.43
N SER A 217 6.16 -12.88 11.52
CA SER A 217 7.15 -11.90 11.08
C SER A 217 7.01 -11.56 9.59
N ALA A 218 6.86 -12.58 8.75
CA ALA A 218 6.72 -12.41 7.31
C ALA A 218 5.41 -11.69 6.98
N ALA A 219 4.30 -12.07 7.62
CA ALA A 219 3.01 -11.43 7.42
C ALA A 219 3.08 -9.92 7.74
N LEU A 220 3.63 -9.55 8.90
CA LEU A 220 3.73 -8.14 9.31
C LEU A 220 4.71 -7.35 8.41
N ILE A 221 5.88 -7.92 8.09
CA ILE A 221 6.90 -7.26 7.25
C ILE A 221 6.39 -7.05 5.82
N ILE A 222 5.70 -8.03 5.23
CA ILE A 222 5.07 -7.88 3.91
C ILE A 222 4.09 -6.71 3.94
N GLY A 223 3.23 -6.63 4.96
CA GLY A 223 2.31 -5.51 5.13
C GLY A 223 3.01 -4.15 5.19
N ILE A 224 4.10 -4.05 5.95
CA ILE A 224 4.91 -2.83 6.07
C ILE A 224 5.56 -2.46 4.72
N ILE A 225 6.19 -3.41 4.04
CA ILE A 225 6.83 -3.14 2.74
C ILE A 225 5.78 -2.68 1.72
N CYS A 226 4.63 -3.35 1.66
CA CYS A 226 3.53 -2.97 0.78
C CYS A 226 3.00 -1.56 1.09
N SER A 227 2.78 -1.20 2.36
CA SER A 227 2.26 0.12 2.74
C SER A 227 3.24 1.25 2.39
N TRP A 228 4.54 1.09 2.65
CA TRP A 228 5.57 2.06 2.26
C TRP A 228 5.70 2.19 0.74
N THR A 229 5.61 1.08 0.01
CA THR A 229 5.63 1.09 -1.46
C THR A 229 4.41 1.83 -2.00
N CYS A 230 3.22 1.63 -1.41
CA CYS A 230 2.01 2.37 -1.80
C CYS A 230 2.19 3.89 -1.66
N ILE A 231 2.87 4.38 -0.62
CA ILE A 231 3.15 5.82 -0.46
C ILE A 231 3.97 6.34 -1.64
N ALA A 232 5.06 5.66 -1.99
CA ALA A 232 5.91 6.06 -3.11
C ALA A 232 5.12 6.11 -4.43
N LEU A 233 4.26 5.12 -4.65
CA LEU A 233 3.39 5.06 -5.82
C LEU A 233 2.32 6.17 -5.82
N TRP A 234 1.71 6.49 -4.68
CA TRP A 234 0.77 7.62 -4.57
C TRP A 234 1.45 8.97 -4.81
N ILE A 235 2.68 9.17 -4.32
CA ILE A 235 3.45 10.38 -4.63
C ILE A 235 3.71 10.45 -6.14
N TRP A 236 4.03 9.33 -6.79
CA TRP A 236 4.19 9.29 -8.24
C TRP A 236 2.89 9.65 -8.97
N THR A 237 1.74 9.09 -8.60
CA THR A 237 0.46 9.43 -9.26
C THR A 237 0.14 10.93 -9.13
N VAL A 238 0.40 11.53 -7.97
CA VAL A 238 0.26 12.98 -7.75
C VAL A 238 1.20 13.78 -8.65
N VAL A 239 2.46 13.39 -8.76
CA VAL A 239 3.44 14.06 -9.63
C VAL A 239 2.98 14.03 -11.10
N ILE A 240 2.49 12.89 -11.59
CA ILE A 240 1.95 12.78 -12.95
C ILE A 240 0.73 13.70 -13.13
N ALA A 241 -0.23 13.66 -12.20
CA ALA A 241 -1.43 14.47 -12.27
C ALA A 241 -1.12 15.97 -12.24
N ALA A 242 -0.21 16.41 -11.35
CA ALA A 242 0.21 17.80 -11.24
C ALA A 242 0.97 18.30 -12.48
N GLN A 243 1.84 17.47 -13.06
CA GLN A 243 2.52 17.80 -14.32
C GLN A 243 1.53 18.00 -15.46
N ARG A 244 0.49 17.14 -15.55
CA ARG A 244 -0.56 17.27 -16.57
C ARG A 244 -1.47 18.48 -16.35
N ALA A 245 -1.86 18.76 -15.10
CA ALA A 245 -2.62 19.96 -14.76
C ALA A 245 -1.85 21.26 -15.13
N ARG A 246 -0.52 21.26 -14.98
CA ARG A 246 0.31 22.41 -15.39
C ARG A 246 0.44 22.52 -16.91
N ALA A 247 0.64 21.40 -17.61
CA ALA A 247 0.76 21.38 -19.05
C ALA A 247 -0.53 21.86 -19.73
N SER A 248 -1.70 21.41 -19.25
CA SER A 248 -2.99 21.78 -19.82
C SER A 248 -3.39 23.25 -19.59
N ARG A 249 -2.89 23.88 -18.51
CA ARG A 249 -3.05 25.34 -18.31
C ARG A 249 -2.22 26.16 -19.29
N ARG A 250 -1.02 25.71 -19.66
CA ARG A 250 -0.11 26.45 -20.57
C ARG A 250 -0.59 26.51 -22.01
N VAL A 251 -1.44 25.58 -22.44
CA VAL A 251 -2.02 25.56 -23.80
C VAL A 251 -3.14 26.61 -23.96
N ARG A 252 -3.64 27.18 -22.85
CA ARG A 252 -4.75 28.16 -22.86
C ARG A 252 -4.31 29.63 -22.70
N VAL A 253 -3.02 29.89 -22.48
CA VAL A 253 -2.44 31.26 -22.38
C VAL A 253 -1.61 31.50 -23.62
#